data_AF-A0A954D4S0-F1
#
_entry.id   AF-A0A954D4S0-F1
#
_cell.length_a   1.000
_cell.length_b   1.000
_cell.length_c   1.000
_cell.angle_alpha   90.00
_cell.angle_beta   90.00
_cell.angle_gamma   90.00
#
_symmetry.space_group_name_H-M   'P 1'
#
loop_
_entity.id
_entity.type
_entity.pdbx_description
1 polymer ?
#
loop_
_entity_poly.entity_id
_entity_poly.type
_entity_poly.pdbx_seq_one_letter_code
_entity_poly.pdbx_strand_id
1 'polypeptide(L)'
;MKTAKSFYLSAAIFAAVLFSVIVFAVALAGRFDARLDLTEAGLHTVSPETKQVLSQLTDRVTIQYWVSEKVPIGFNSVRRDTIDYLKEFERLADGKIQVEVRDPKTWIDEQIREAEKKEDAGEKEEASFNPFQPFDPSKLPLKDRKKYEFTEQYGVPEVRGQSLDQDKVEVIFFYSGLRLTYRDREPEVVPVHQTLDGLEYELASRLVKLTIQEKPKLAFFHGRPSDTFEVEQPGMMPGMPATPRKMSPYDPLLEAELVTDLFDVQKIELTEASPIPEDADLLIVAQPDALNERQLYEIDRYIAQGGSAMFLTSRYSGAIEAEALPVAQLSPGVDRLFQRWGVQMGAELISSEECGTITRERPSPLGRIPMRVGFPLLPVAGVQEIDSNSPLTLGLQRIVFGFATELTHDEAKVSEAGLTLTVLAKSTEDTWGTPFSPQVTREMVEPTSETPRRSRDLAYYLEGTFPPTFQPGDPLPEFPKAPDAKPDDETTNAEEGKNNEGAEGSETSTVAVVPPLTGKPGRVVIAASCDMAKISQLRENQVSGQFLLNCFETLSLGEDLVNIRAKGQRERLLEKSEPWQRNVVKWGNAVGIPLLVILFGVLRYLVRRTVAYAYEERFIKQHDTKGVA
;
A
#
# COMPACT_ATOMS: atom_id res chain seq x y z
N MET A 1 -48.21 53.82 30.08
CA MET A 1 -47.81 53.60 28.66
C MET A 1 -46.32 53.85 28.35
N LYS A 2 -45.58 54.74 29.04
CA LYS A 2 -44.15 54.98 28.75
C LYS A 2 -43.20 53.80 29.10
N THR A 3 -43.52 53.03 30.14
CA THR A 3 -42.72 51.88 30.59
C THR A 3 -42.73 50.71 29.61
N ALA A 4 -43.89 50.39 29.03
CA ALA A 4 -44.01 49.32 28.02
C ALA A 4 -43.19 49.61 26.74
N LYS A 5 -43.24 50.84 26.20
CA LYS A 5 -42.42 51.23 25.04
C LYS A 5 -40.91 51.12 25.33
N SER A 6 -40.47 51.49 26.54
CA SER A 6 -39.05 51.33 26.93
C SER A 6 -38.63 49.87 27.04
N PHE A 7 -39.54 48.99 27.48
CA PHE A 7 -39.32 47.55 27.55
C PHE A 7 -39.16 46.94 26.16
N TYR A 8 -40.09 47.19 25.24
CA TYR A 8 -40.00 46.69 23.86
C TYR A 8 -38.79 47.23 23.10
N LEU A 9 -38.44 48.51 23.30
CA LEU A 9 -37.22 49.08 22.69
C LEU A 9 -35.96 48.41 23.24
N SER A 10 -35.91 48.13 24.54
CA SER A 10 -34.77 47.45 25.15
C SER A 10 -34.67 45.97 24.75
N ALA A 11 -35.80 45.29 24.52
CA ALA A 11 -35.86 43.93 24.01
C ALA A 11 -35.43 43.87 22.54
N ALA A 12 -35.85 44.83 21.72
CA ALA A 12 -35.43 44.94 20.32
C ALA A 12 -33.91 45.19 20.19
N ILE A 13 -33.35 46.09 21.02
CA ILE A 13 -31.90 46.33 21.05
C ILE A 13 -31.15 45.08 21.52
N PHE A 14 -31.68 44.35 22.50
CA PHE A 14 -31.08 43.10 22.96
C PHE A 14 -31.08 42.02 21.86
N ALA A 15 -32.21 41.84 21.17
CA ALA A 15 -32.31 40.91 20.06
C ALA A 15 -31.36 41.27 18.91
N ALA A 16 -31.23 42.56 18.58
CA ALA A 16 -30.31 43.03 17.54
C ALA A 16 -28.83 42.80 17.90
N VAL A 17 -28.45 43.01 19.16
CA VAL A 17 -27.08 42.74 19.63
C VAL A 17 -26.81 41.24 19.68
N LEU A 18 -27.74 40.43 20.17
CA LEU A 18 -27.61 38.97 20.18
C LEU A 18 -27.46 38.42 18.76
N PHE A 19 -28.28 38.89 17.82
CA PHE A 19 -28.16 38.55 16.42
C PHE A 19 -26.80 38.96 15.85
N SER A 20 -26.30 40.16 16.18
CA SER A 20 -24.99 40.64 15.73
C SER A 20 -23.84 39.80 16.30
N VAL A 21 -23.94 39.35 17.54
CA VAL A 21 -22.95 38.45 18.17
C VAL A 21 -22.98 37.07 17.53
N ILE A 22 -24.17 36.53 17.25
CA ILE A 22 -24.30 35.24 16.53
C ILE A 22 -23.70 35.35 15.14
N VAL A 23 -24.03 36.42 14.39
CA VAL A 23 -23.46 36.67 13.06
C VAL A 23 -21.95 36.84 13.13
N PHE A 24 -21.44 37.57 14.13
CA PHE A 24 -19.99 37.73 14.33
C PHE A 24 -19.32 36.42 14.72
N ALA A 25 -19.92 35.62 15.59
CA ALA A 25 -19.41 34.32 16.01
C ALA A 25 -19.40 33.33 14.83
N VAL A 26 -20.45 33.32 13.99
CA VAL A 26 -20.51 32.52 12.76
C VAL A 26 -19.47 33.01 11.74
N ALA A 27 -19.31 34.33 11.58
CA ALA A 27 -18.31 34.92 10.69
C ALA A 27 -16.87 34.69 11.19
N LEU A 28 -16.65 34.64 12.50
CA LEU A 28 -15.37 34.35 13.13
C LEU A 28 -15.06 32.85 13.08
N ALA A 29 -16.03 32.00 13.36
CA ALA A 29 -15.92 30.55 13.18
C ALA A 29 -15.62 30.20 11.72
N GLY A 30 -16.26 30.88 10.75
CA GLY A 30 -15.94 30.73 9.33
C GLY A 30 -14.54 31.24 8.92
N ARG A 31 -13.81 31.93 9.81
CA ARG A 31 -12.40 32.31 9.60
C ARG A 31 -11.40 31.33 10.23
N PHE A 32 -11.85 30.49 11.17
CA PHE A 32 -11.03 29.47 11.81
C PHE A 32 -11.50 28.10 11.32
N ASP A 33 -10.92 27.64 10.21
CA ASP A 33 -11.13 26.28 9.66
C ASP A 33 -10.31 25.22 10.44
N ALA A 34 -10.27 25.36 11.77
CA ALA A 34 -9.64 24.41 12.67
C ALA A 34 -10.63 23.27 12.93
N ARG A 35 -10.42 22.15 12.24
CA ARG A 35 -11.19 20.93 12.45
C ARG A 35 -10.46 20.05 13.45
N LEU A 36 -11.17 19.62 14.48
CA LEU A 36 -10.72 18.60 15.41
C LEU A 36 -11.23 17.27 14.89
N ASP A 37 -10.30 16.43 14.44
CA ASP A 37 -10.59 15.03 14.14
C ASP A 37 -10.59 14.24 15.45
N LEU A 38 -11.72 13.61 15.77
CA LEU A 38 -11.92 12.83 16.99
C LEU A 38 -11.90 11.32 16.72
N THR A 39 -11.53 10.92 15.51
CA THR A 39 -11.35 9.51 15.16
C THR A 39 -10.01 9.02 15.71
N GLU A 40 -9.97 7.79 16.24
CA GLU A 40 -8.75 7.21 16.83
C GLU A 40 -7.60 7.12 15.81
N ALA A 41 -7.93 6.92 14.53
CA ALA A 41 -6.98 6.81 13.43
C ALA A 41 -6.73 8.13 12.66
N GLY A 42 -7.33 9.26 13.05
CA GLY A 42 -7.16 10.54 12.33
C GLY A 42 -7.63 10.49 10.87
N LEU A 43 -8.73 9.79 10.59
CA LEU A 43 -9.24 9.47 9.25
C LEU A 43 -9.60 10.69 8.39
N HIS A 44 -9.80 11.85 9.01
CA HIS A 44 -10.19 13.09 8.36
C HIS A 44 -9.12 14.18 8.44
N THR A 45 -7.90 13.81 8.85
CA THR A 45 -6.71 14.67 8.84
C THR A 45 -5.61 14.02 8.02
N VAL A 46 -4.61 14.78 7.59
CA VAL A 46 -3.46 14.23 6.87
C VAL A 46 -2.43 13.67 7.86
N SER A 47 -1.91 12.46 7.58
CA SER A 47 -0.94 11.80 8.44
C SER A 47 0.40 12.57 8.53
N PRO A 48 1.17 12.39 9.62
CA PRO A 48 2.53 12.91 9.73
C PRO A 48 3.42 12.50 8.56
N GLU A 49 3.28 11.27 8.09
CA GLU A 49 4.08 10.68 7.01
C GLU A 49 3.74 11.32 5.67
N THR A 50 2.45 11.54 5.38
CA THR A 50 2.06 12.32 4.20
C THR A 50 2.62 13.75 4.27
N LYS A 51 2.64 14.40 5.44
CA LYS A 51 3.27 15.73 5.57
C LYS A 51 4.76 15.70 5.21
N GLN A 52 5.45 14.63 5.55
CA GLN A 52 6.84 14.42 5.14
C GLN A 52 6.97 14.29 3.62
N VAL A 53 6.15 13.44 2.99
CA VAL A 53 6.10 13.32 1.52
C VAL A 53 5.82 14.68 0.85
N LEU A 54 4.86 15.45 1.37
CA LEU A 54 4.53 16.78 0.86
C LEU A 54 5.68 17.78 1.02
N SER A 55 6.45 17.68 2.11
CA SER A 55 7.59 18.57 2.36
C SER A 55 8.74 18.34 1.36
N GLN A 56 8.90 17.11 0.87
CA GLN A 56 9.95 16.69 -0.07
C GLN A 56 9.68 17.13 -1.52
N LEU A 57 8.46 17.57 -1.84
CA LEU A 57 8.14 18.09 -3.17
C LEU A 57 9.11 19.22 -3.54
N THR A 58 9.79 19.12 -4.67
CA THR A 58 10.70 20.18 -5.13
C THR A 58 9.98 21.26 -5.94
N ASP A 59 8.91 20.87 -6.63
CA ASP A 59 8.10 21.75 -7.48
C ASP A 59 6.61 21.56 -7.24
N ARG A 60 5.82 22.41 -7.90
CA ARG A 60 4.36 22.42 -7.77
C ARG A 60 3.72 21.22 -8.46
N VAL A 61 2.89 20.49 -7.71
CA VAL A 61 1.95 19.48 -8.22
C VAL A 61 0.55 20.08 -8.30
N THR A 62 -0.13 19.90 -9.43
CA THR A 62 -1.53 20.29 -9.57
C THR A 62 -2.43 19.06 -9.51
N ILE A 63 -3.36 19.06 -8.54
CA ILE A 63 -4.38 18.02 -8.35
C ILE A 63 -5.71 18.56 -8.86
N GLN A 64 -6.16 18.03 -10.00
CA GLN A 64 -7.44 18.37 -10.61
C GLN A 64 -8.50 17.35 -10.19
N TYR A 65 -9.47 17.77 -9.38
CA TYR A 65 -10.64 16.97 -9.06
C TYR A 65 -11.75 17.21 -10.08
N TRP A 66 -11.85 16.31 -11.04
CA TRP A 66 -12.90 16.30 -12.06
C TRP A 66 -14.13 15.61 -11.49
N VAL A 67 -15.13 16.40 -11.10
CA VAL A 67 -16.36 15.89 -10.50
C VAL A 67 -17.58 16.62 -11.03
N SER A 68 -18.61 15.86 -11.43
CA SER A 68 -19.87 16.44 -11.89
C SER A 68 -20.59 17.19 -10.76
N GLU A 69 -21.31 18.26 -11.10
CA GLU A 69 -22.17 18.95 -10.13
C GLU A 69 -23.36 18.08 -9.68
N LYS A 70 -23.99 17.36 -10.63
CA LYS A 70 -25.07 16.42 -10.34
C LYS A 70 -24.48 15.03 -10.07
N VAL A 71 -24.48 14.61 -8.81
CA VAL A 71 -24.08 13.27 -8.36
C VAL A 71 -25.23 12.58 -7.62
N PRO A 72 -25.21 11.24 -7.47
CA PRO A 72 -26.20 10.54 -6.64
C PRO A 72 -26.27 11.11 -5.22
N ILE A 73 -27.44 11.08 -4.59
CA ILE A 73 -27.66 11.71 -3.27
C ILE A 73 -26.61 11.27 -2.23
N GLY A 74 -26.29 9.97 -2.18
CA GLY A 74 -25.29 9.40 -1.26
C GLY A 74 -23.84 9.77 -1.56
N PHE A 75 -23.54 10.32 -2.75
CA PHE A 75 -22.18 10.71 -3.15
C PHE A 75 -21.85 12.17 -2.79
N ASN A 76 -22.83 12.99 -2.41
CA ASN A 76 -22.60 14.38 -2.06
C ASN A 76 -21.66 14.55 -0.86
N SER A 77 -21.75 13.65 0.14
CA SER A 77 -20.82 13.61 1.26
C SER A 77 -19.41 13.33 0.77
N VAL A 78 -19.22 12.26 0.00
CA VAL A 78 -17.92 11.86 -0.56
C VAL A 78 -17.28 13.01 -1.33
N ARG A 79 -18.02 13.65 -2.25
CA ARG A 79 -17.54 14.81 -3.00
C ARG A 79 -17.07 15.95 -2.10
N ARG A 80 -17.90 16.35 -1.11
CA ARG A 80 -17.56 17.42 -0.18
C ARG A 80 -16.34 17.06 0.65
N ASP A 81 -16.33 15.87 1.25
CA ASP A 81 -15.29 15.43 2.17
C ASP A 81 -13.96 15.27 1.41
N THR A 82 -14.00 14.88 0.13
CA THR A 82 -12.82 14.86 -0.78
C THR A 82 -12.27 16.26 -1.04
N ILE A 83 -13.12 17.21 -1.40
CA ILE A 83 -12.70 18.60 -1.64
C ILE A 83 -12.03 19.17 -0.39
N ASP A 84 -12.64 18.93 0.77
CA ASP A 84 -12.10 19.37 2.06
C ASP A 84 -10.74 18.72 2.35
N TYR A 85 -10.61 17.42 2.07
CA TYR A 85 -9.37 16.67 2.26
C TYR A 85 -8.24 17.15 1.33
N LEU A 86 -8.53 17.42 0.06
CA LEU A 86 -7.56 17.97 -0.88
C LEU A 86 -7.10 19.38 -0.48
N LYS A 87 -8.00 20.22 0.02
CA LYS A 87 -7.62 21.53 0.57
C LYS A 87 -6.69 21.43 1.77
N GLU A 88 -6.81 20.36 2.56
CA GLU A 88 -5.86 20.09 3.63
C GLU A 88 -4.47 19.76 3.08
N PHE A 89 -4.37 18.95 2.02
CA PHE A 89 -3.11 18.71 1.30
C PHE A 89 -2.49 20.02 0.78
N GLU A 90 -3.29 20.86 0.11
CA GLU A 90 -2.85 22.18 -0.39
C GLU A 90 -2.30 23.07 0.72
N ARG A 91 -2.97 23.11 1.87
CA ARG A 91 -2.56 23.88 3.04
C ARG A 91 -1.25 23.37 3.67
N LEU A 92 -1.04 22.06 3.68
CA LEU A 92 0.14 21.43 4.31
C LEU A 92 1.38 21.46 3.41
N ALA A 93 1.20 21.56 2.10
CA ALA A 93 2.30 21.51 1.13
C ALA A 93 3.00 22.87 0.90
N ASP A 94 2.72 23.91 1.69
CA ASP A 94 3.35 25.24 1.61
C ASP A 94 3.41 25.81 0.17
N GLY A 95 2.29 25.74 -0.56
CA GLY A 95 2.17 26.22 -1.93
C GLY A 95 2.70 25.28 -3.04
N LYS A 96 3.25 24.12 -2.67
CA LYS A 96 3.72 23.08 -3.61
C LYS A 96 2.60 22.18 -4.13
N ILE A 97 1.40 22.26 -3.56
CA ILE A 97 0.20 21.65 -4.13
C ILE A 97 -0.76 22.75 -4.55
N GLN A 98 -1.41 22.55 -5.70
CA GLN A 98 -2.57 23.33 -6.13
C GLN A 98 -3.75 22.40 -6.34
N VAL A 99 -4.90 22.73 -5.74
CA VAL A 99 -6.12 21.96 -5.95
C VAL A 99 -7.08 22.71 -6.86
N GLU A 100 -7.56 22.04 -7.89
CA GLU A 100 -8.55 22.58 -8.82
C GLU A 100 -9.76 21.66 -8.89
N VAL A 101 -10.94 22.15 -8.52
CA VAL A 101 -12.19 21.40 -8.70
C VAL A 101 -12.83 21.84 -10.00
N ARG A 102 -13.09 20.90 -10.92
CA ARG A 102 -13.63 21.17 -12.25
C ARG A 102 -14.83 20.27 -12.55
N ASP A 103 -15.84 20.81 -13.22
CA ASP A 103 -16.95 20.01 -13.75
C ASP A 103 -16.62 19.57 -15.19
N PRO A 104 -16.54 18.25 -15.47
CA PRO A 104 -16.37 17.72 -16.82
C PRO A 104 -17.42 18.23 -17.80
N LYS A 105 -18.65 18.46 -17.35
CA LYS A 105 -19.73 18.96 -18.20
C LYS A 105 -19.38 20.31 -18.84
N THR A 106 -18.76 21.22 -18.08
CA THR A 106 -18.36 22.54 -18.60
C THR A 106 -17.34 22.41 -19.73
N TRP A 107 -16.39 21.48 -19.60
CA TRP A 107 -15.41 21.21 -20.65
C TRP A 107 -16.07 20.57 -21.88
N ILE A 108 -16.92 19.55 -21.68
CA ILE A 108 -17.60 18.84 -22.75
C ILE A 108 -18.51 19.79 -23.54
N ASP A 109 -19.32 20.60 -22.86
CA ASP A 109 -20.24 21.55 -23.50
C ASP A 109 -19.47 22.62 -24.30
N GLU A 110 -18.32 23.10 -23.80
CA GLU A 110 -17.47 24.04 -24.54
C GLU A 110 -16.86 23.39 -25.79
N GLN A 111 -16.39 22.14 -25.70
CA GLN A 111 -15.86 21.40 -26.85
C GLN A 111 -16.91 21.07 -27.90
N ILE A 112 -18.15 20.79 -27.47
CA ILE A 112 -19.29 20.63 -28.38
C ILE A 112 -19.54 21.96 -29.10
N ARG A 113 -19.61 23.07 -28.38
CA ARG A 113 -19.83 24.41 -28.95
C ARG A 113 -18.74 24.81 -29.94
N GLU A 114 -17.48 24.50 -29.65
CA GLU A 114 -16.36 24.74 -30.57
C GLU A 114 -16.41 23.84 -31.82
N ALA A 115 -16.84 22.59 -31.66
CA ALA A 115 -17.01 21.66 -32.78
C ALA A 115 -18.20 22.06 -33.69
N GLU A 116 -19.34 22.44 -33.10
CA GLU A 116 -20.51 22.94 -33.84
C GLU A 116 -20.17 24.21 -34.65
N LYS A 117 -19.39 25.13 -34.07
CA LYS A 117 -18.88 26.32 -34.80
C LYS A 117 -17.97 25.97 -35.99
N LYS A 118 -17.31 24.82 -35.96
CA LYS A 118 -16.45 24.33 -37.06
C LYS A 118 -17.26 23.53 -38.09
N GLU A 119 -18.29 22.79 -37.66
CA GLU A 119 -19.21 22.05 -38.53
C GLU A 119 -20.17 22.98 -39.30
N ASP A 120 -20.53 24.15 -38.77
CA ASP A 120 -21.25 25.18 -39.54
C ASP A 120 -20.42 25.78 -40.71
N ALA A 121 -19.15 25.36 -40.87
CA ALA A 121 -18.25 25.72 -41.97
C ALA A 121 -17.92 24.55 -42.94
N GLY A 122 -18.52 23.36 -42.79
CA GLY A 122 -18.27 22.21 -43.68
C GLY A 122 -19.26 21.05 -43.49
N GLU A 123 -19.68 20.44 -44.60
CA GLU A 123 -20.78 19.46 -44.74
C GLU A 123 -20.82 18.32 -43.70
N LYS A 124 -22.04 18.01 -43.24
CA LYS A 124 -22.35 16.90 -42.34
C LYS A 124 -22.36 15.56 -43.09
N GLU A 125 -21.49 14.64 -42.71
CA GLU A 125 -21.66 13.21 -43.03
C GLU A 125 -22.23 12.46 -41.81
N GLU A 126 -23.42 11.89 -41.98
CA GLU A 126 -24.00 10.94 -41.02
C GLU A 126 -23.36 9.56 -41.21
N ALA A 127 -22.50 9.16 -40.28
CA ALA A 127 -21.95 7.81 -40.27
C ALA A 127 -22.98 6.81 -39.69
N SER A 128 -23.33 5.79 -40.47
CA SER A 128 -24.11 4.65 -39.98
C SER A 128 -23.23 3.70 -39.17
N PHE A 129 -23.70 3.31 -37.99
CA PHE A 129 -23.01 2.38 -37.08
C PHE A 129 -23.13 0.94 -37.58
N ASN A 130 -22.01 0.30 -37.95
CA ASN A 130 -21.94 -1.11 -38.29
C ASN A 130 -21.28 -1.90 -37.14
N PRO A 131 -21.99 -2.81 -36.45
CA PRO A 131 -21.52 -3.46 -35.21
C PRO A 131 -20.39 -4.48 -35.39
N PHE A 132 -19.86 -4.68 -36.60
CA PHE A 132 -18.77 -5.63 -36.89
C PHE A 132 -17.43 -4.97 -37.28
N GLN A 133 -17.30 -3.64 -37.18
CA GLN A 133 -16.02 -2.95 -37.37
C GLN A 133 -15.30 -2.71 -36.04
N PRO A 134 -13.95 -2.63 -36.03
CA PRO A 134 -13.20 -2.11 -34.88
C PRO A 134 -13.80 -0.78 -34.43
N PHE A 135 -13.87 -0.57 -33.11
CA PHE A 135 -14.45 0.64 -32.54
C PHE A 135 -13.75 1.88 -33.11
N ASP A 136 -14.51 2.69 -33.84
CA ASP A 136 -14.05 3.95 -34.42
C ASP A 136 -14.77 5.10 -33.70
N PRO A 137 -14.09 5.80 -32.77
CA PRO A 137 -14.70 6.87 -31.98
C PRO A 137 -15.19 8.04 -32.84
N SER A 138 -14.64 8.20 -34.06
CA SER A 138 -15.00 9.31 -34.95
C SER A 138 -16.45 9.25 -35.43
N LYS A 139 -17.03 8.04 -35.46
CA LYS A 139 -18.40 7.75 -35.91
C LYS A 139 -19.44 7.88 -34.79
N LEU A 140 -19.02 8.14 -33.55
CA LEU A 140 -19.95 8.40 -32.46
C LEU A 140 -20.69 9.73 -32.68
N PRO A 141 -21.96 9.84 -32.22
CA PRO A 141 -22.63 11.14 -32.14
C PRO A 141 -21.73 12.17 -31.44
N LEU A 142 -21.73 13.43 -31.91
CA LEU A 142 -20.79 14.47 -31.44
C LEU A 142 -20.67 14.51 -29.91
N LYS A 143 -21.79 14.44 -29.19
CA LYS A 143 -21.83 14.43 -27.73
C LYS A 143 -21.10 13.23 -27.12
N ASP A 144 -21.34 12.03 -27.64
CA ASP A 144 -20.72 10.80 -27.15
C ASP A 144 -19.24 10.74 -27.54
N ARG A 145 -18.89 11.27 -28.72
CA ARG A 145 -17.51 11.48 -29.15
C ARG A 145 -16.75 12.40 -28.19
N LYS A 146 -17.33 13.54 -27.80
CA LYS A 146 -16.68 14.48 -26.85
C LYS A 146 -16.57 13.92 -25.43
N LYS A 147 -17.53 13.13 -24.97
CA LYS A 147 -17.40 12.37 -23.71
C LYS A 147 -16.27 11.34 -23.77
N TYR A 148 -16.14 10.63 -24.89
CA TYR A 148 -15.06 9.68 -25.12
C TYR A 148 -13.69 10.39 -25.15
N GLU A 149 -13.56 11.47 -25.92
CA GLU A 149 -12.36 12.32 -25.96
C GLU A 149 -11.96 12.84 -24.56
N PHE A 150 -12.93 13.26 -23.74
CA PHE A 150 -12.67 13.66 -22.35
C PHE A 150 -12.06 12.51 -21.54
N THR A 151 -12.65 11.33 -21.63
CA THR A 151 -12.20 10.15 -20.87
C THR A 151 -10.80 9.73 -21.29
N GLU A 152 -10.51 9.73 -22.59
CA GLU A 152 -9.17 9.43 -23.12
C GLU A 152 -8.13 10.49 -22.71
N GLN A 153 -8.50 11.78 -22.78
CA GLN A 153 -7.56 12.86 -22.50
C GLN A 153 -7.23 13.01 -21.01
N TYR A 154 -8.21 12.80 -20.14
CA TYR A 154 -8.07 13.05 -18.70
C TYR A 154 -8.05 11.78 -17.84
N GLY A 155 -8.32 10.61 -18.43
CA GLY A 155 -8.38 9.32 -17.74
C GLY A 155 -9.54 9.17 -16.75
N VAL A 156 -10.53 10.08 -16.79
CA VAL A 156 -11.65 10.11 -15.83
C VAL A 156 -12.90 9.52 -16.49
N PRO A 157 -13.32 8.30 -16.14
CA PRO A 157 -14.46 7.64 -16.78
C PRO A 157 -15.82 8.16 -16.30
N GLU A 158 -16.83 8.04 -17.17
CA GLU A 158 -18.24 8.24 -16.79
C GLU A 158 -18.74 7.01 -16.02
N VAL A 159 -19.28 7.23 -14.81
CA VAL A 159 -19.75 6.16 -13.94
C VAL A 159 -21.25 6.26 -13.71
N ARG A 160 -21.91 5.10 -13.60
CA ARG A 160 -23.34 5.02 -13.28
C ARG A 160 -23.53 4.98 -11.77
N GLY A 161 -24.43 5.80 -11.26
CA GLY A 161 -24.87 5.79 -9.87
C GLY A 161 -26.38 5.66 -9.76
N GLN A 162 -26.86 5.10 -8.65
CA GLN A 162 -28.28 5.02 -8.34
C GLN A 162 -28.64 6.09 -7.31
N SER A 163 -29.72 6.83 -7.56
CA SER A 163 -30.26 7.81 -6.64
C SER A 163 -31.71 7.45 -6.33
N LEU A 164 -32.04 7.35 -5.03
CA LEU A 164 -33.41 7.13 -4.58
C LEU A 164 -34.02 8.48 -4.19
N ASP A 165 -34.92 9.00 -5.02
CA ASP A 165 -35.68 10.21 -4.73
C ASP A 165 -37.16 9.84 -4.55
N GLN A 166 -37.67 10.09 -3.33
CA GLN A 166 -39.08 9.98 -2.90
C GLN A 166 -39.95 8.97 -3.70
N ASP A 167 -39.52 7.70 -3.74
CA ASP A 167 -40.17 6.53 -4.38
C ASP A 167 -39.76 6.16 -5.83
N LYS A 168 -38.67 6.73 -6.37
CA LYS A 168 -38.09 6.28 -7.66
C LYS A 168 -36.58 6.10 -7.59
N VAL A 169 -36.10 4.98 -8.14
CA VAL A 169 -34.66 4.75 -8.40
C VAL A 169 -34.32 5.36 -9.76
N GLU A 170 -33.64 6.49 -9.76
CA GLU A 170 -33.10 7.13 -10.96
C GLU A 170 -31.63 6.73 -11.15
N VAL A 171 -31.25 6.31 -12.35
CA VAL A 171 -29.85 6.07 -12.71
C VAL A 171 -29.26 7.39 -13.21
N ILE A 172 -28.25 7.90 -12.51
CA ILE A 172 -27.55 9.13 -12.85
C ILE A 172 -26.14 8.77 -13.31
N PHE A 173 -25.73 9.27 -14.47
CA PHE A 173 -24.35 9.18 -14.93
C PHE A 173 -23.59 10.42 -14.46
N PHE A 174 -22.41 10.22 -13.89
CA PHE A 174 -21.57 11.28 -13.36
C PHE A 174 -20.10 10.92 -13.48
N TYR A 175 -19.23 11.93 -13.41
CA TYR A 175 -17.79 11.78 -13.41
C TYR A 175 -17.25 12.09 -12.02
N SER A 176 -16.21 11.36 -11.60
CA SER A 176 -15.42 11.66 -10.40
C SER A 176 -14.03 11.07 -10.57
N GLY A 177 -12.99 11.90 -10.61
CA GLY A 177 -11.62 11.40 -10.69
C GLY A 177 -10.62 12.49 -10.36
N LEU A 178 -9.46 12.10 -9.84
CA LEU A 178 -8.40 13.01 -9.48
C LEU A 178 -7.26 12.85 -10.48
N ARG A 179 -6.85 13.93 -11.12
CA ARG A 179 -5.72 13.93 -12.04
C ARG A 179 -4.59 14.75 -11.44
N LEU A 180 -3.44 14.12 -11.23
CA LEU A 180 -2.24 14.72 -10.69
C LEU A 180 -1.28 15.03 -11.84
N THR A 181 -0.73 16.23 -11.84
CA THR A 181 0.21 16.69 -12.88
C THR A 181 1.44 17.30 -12.23
N TYR A 182 2.61 16.94 -12.73
CA TYR A 182 3.90 17.41 -12.21
C TYR A 182 4.93 17.55 -13.33
N ARG A 183 5.39 18.78 -13.57
CA ARG A 183 6.32 19.12 -14.67
C ARG A 183 5.85 18.51 -16.00
N ASP A 184 6.75 17.85 -16.73
CA ASP A 184 6.50 17.16 -18.00
C ASP A 184 6.29 15.64 -17.83
N ARG A 185 6.07 15.16 -16.59
CA ARG A 185 5.76 13.75 -16.34
C ARG A 185 4.34 13.41 -16.82
N GLU A 186 4.13 12.16 -17.18
CA GLU A 186 2.79 11.67 -17.52
C GLU A 186 1.83 11.88 -16.33
N PRO A 187 0.62 12.40 -16.57
CA PRO A 187 -0.34 12.63 -15.50
C PRO A 187 -0.81 11.33 -14.86
N GLU A 188 -0.88 11.31 -13.53
CA GLU A 188 -1.44 10.18 -12.80
C GLU A 188 -2.92 10.40 -12.50
N VAL A 189 -3.74 9.36 -12.63
CA VAL A 189 -5.18 9.45 -12.38
C VAL A 189 -5.60 8.51 -11.25
N VAL A 190 -6.32 9.05 -10.28
CA VAL A 190 -7.08 8.28 -9.29
C VAL A 190 -8.51 8.16 -9.82
N PRO A 191 -9.01 6.94 -10.09
CA PRO A 191 -10.38 6.72 -10.56
C PRO A 191 -11.42 7.06 -9.48
N VAL A 192 -12.71 6.87 -9.78
CA VAL A 192 -13.81 7.17 -8.84
C VAL A 192 -13.62 6.43 -7.52
N HIS A 193 -13.39 7.17 -6.44
CA HIS A 193 -13.44 6.66 -5.06
C HIS A 193 -14.85 6.80 -4.48
N GLN A 194 -15.31 5.75 -3.78
CA GLN A 194 -16.63 5.73 -3.14
C GLN A 194 -16.58 6.15 -1.67
N THR A 195 -15.39 6.14 -1.07
CA THR A 195 -15.13 6.54 0.32
C THR A 195 -13.81 7.28 0.38
N LEU A 196 -13.51 7.94 1.50
CA LEU A 196 -12.19 8.51 1.75
C LEU A 196 -11.16 7.47 2.20
N ASP A 197 -11.57 6.24 2.50
CA ASP A 197 -10.66 5.21 2.96
C ASP A 197 -9.66 4.86 1.84
N GLY A 198 -8.37 4.90 2.16
CA GLY A 198 -7.29 4.62 1.21
C GLY A 198 -6.96 5.75 0.24
N LEU A 199 -7.78 6.81 0.16
CA LEU A 199 -7.52 7.95 -0.74
C LEU A 199 -6.18 8.63 -0.45
N GLU A 200 -5.81 8.72 0.83
CA GLU A 200 -4.52 9.29 1.26
C GLU A 200 -3.35 8.53 0.63
N TYR A 201 -3.41 7.20 0.66
CA TYR A 201 -2.39 6.32 0.06
C TYR A 201 -2.39 6.39 -1.47
N GLU A 202 -3.57 6.43 -2.10
CA GLU A 202 -3.68 6.56 -3.56
C GLU A 202 -3.07 7.87 -4.06
N LEU A 203 -3.25 8.97 -3.31
CA LEU A 203 -2.63 10.26 -3.60
C LEU A 203 -1.13 10.25 -3.30
N ALA A 204 -0.72 9.78 -2.12
CA ALA A 204 0.68 9.77 -1.71
C ALA A 204 1.55 8.90 -2.63
N SER A 205 1.10 7.70 -3.00
CA SER A 205 1.83 6.81 -3.91
C SER A 205 2.01 7.42 -5.30
N ARG A 206 0.99 8.08 -5.86
CA ARG A 206 1.08 8.82 -7.13
C ARG A 206 1.99 10.04 -7.03
N LEU A 207 1.96 10.76 -5.90
CA LEU A 207 2.88 11.87 -5.66
C LEU A 207 4.33 11.38 -5.62
N VAL A 208 4.61 10.27 -4.93
CA VAL A 208 5.93 9.64 -4.94
C VAL A 208 6.30 9.21 -6.36
N LYS A 209 5.42 8.51 -7.08
CA LYS A 209 5.65 8.12 -8.49
C LYS A 209 5.99 9.30 -9.41
N LEU A 210 5.32 10.43 -9.25
CA LEU A 210 5.57 11.64 -10.05
C LEU A 210 6.88 12.35 -9.67
N THR A 211 7.34 12.19 -8.43
CA THR A 211 8.48 12.94 -7.87
C THR A 211 9.76 12.12 -7.83
N ILE A 212 9.68 10.80 -7.93
CA ILE A 212 10.81 9.89 -7.93
C ILE A 212 11.68 10.13 -9.18
N GLN A 213 12.97 10.40 -8.95
CA GLN A 213 13.92 10.63 -10.06
C GLN A 213 14.33 9.31 -10.69
N GLU A 214 14.76 8.36 -9.86
CA GLU A 214 15.16 7.00 -10.24
C GLU A 214 14.40 6.01 -9.36
N LYS A 215 13.77 5.00 -9.99
CA LYS A 215 13.04 3.97 -9.25
C LYS A 215 14.04 3.09 -8.48
N PRO A 216 13.75 2.72 -7.22
CA PRO A 216 14.60 1.80 -6.50
C PRO A 216 14.71 0.47 -7.24
N LYS A 217 15.92 -0.08 -7.23
CA LYS A 217 16.27 -1.30 -7.94
C LYS A 217 16.05 -2.52 -7.07
N LEU A 218 15.15 -3.40 -7.52
CA LEU A 218 14.86 -4.68 -6.91
C LEU A 218 15.62 -5.78 -7.65
N ALA A 219 16.68 -6.30 -7.04
CA ALA A 219 17.39 -7.45 -7.55
C ALA A 219 16.66 -8.73 -7.12
N PHE A 220 16.08 -9.46 -8.07
CA PHE A 220 15.30 -10.68 -7.79
C PHE A 220 16.06 -11.93 -8.22
N PHE A 221 16.46 -12.76 -7.26
CA PHE A 221 17.08 -14.06 -7.50
C PHE A 221 16.07 -15.19 -7.25
N HIS A 222 15.93 -16.09 -8.23
CA HIS A 222 15.15 -17.32 -8.09
C HIS A 222 16.05 -18.55 -8.06
N GLY A 223 16.03 -19.31 -6.96
CA GLY A 223 16.91 -20.47 -6.78
C GLY A 223 16.60 -21.67 -7.67
N ARG A 224 15.46 -21.70 -8.37
CA ARG A 224 15.05 -22.81 -9.24
C ARG A 224 14.55 -22.30 -10.59
N PRO A 225 15.40 -21.68 -11.41
CA PRO A 225 14.99 -21.03 -12.67
C PRO A 225 14.33 -21.97 -13.68
N SER A 226 14.50 -23.30 -13.53
CA SER A 226 13.78 -24.31 -14.31
C SER A 226 12.29 -24.42 -13.98
N ASP A 227 11.88 -24.04 -12.77
CA ASP A 227 10.49 -24.06 -12.33
C ASP A 227 9.72 -22.96 -13.08
N THR A 228 9.15 -23.33 -14.22
CA THR A 228 8.41 -22.42 -15.10
C THR A 228 7.10 -23.05 -15.56
N PHE A 229 6.14 -22.22 -15.92
CA PHE A 229 4.89 -22.62 -16.57
C PHE A 229 4.70 -21.83 -17.85
N GLU A 230 3.98 -22.41 -18.81
CA GLU A 230 3.71 -21.76 -20.09
C GLU A 230 2.40 -20.99 -20.03
N VAL A 231 2.43 -19.75 -20.50
CA VAL A 231 1.27 -18.87 -20.66
C VAL A 231 1.14 -18.51 -22.13
N GLU A 232 -0.05 -18.65 -22.68
CA GLU A 232 -0.37 -18.13 -24.00
C GLU A 232 -0.46 -16.61 -23.93
N GLN A 233 0.50 -15.90 -24.54
CA GLN A 233 0.41 -14.46 -24.71
C GLN A 233 -0.44 -14.15 -25.93
N PRO A 234 -1.52 -13.35 -25.79
CA PRO A 234 -2.26 -12.85 -26.93
C PRO A 234 -1.30 -12.17 -27.92
N GLY A 235 -1.50 -12.40 -29.21
CA GLY A 235 -0.69 -11.73 -30.24
C GLY A 235 -0.78 -10.21 -30.07
N MET A 236 0.35 -9.50 -30.24
CA MET A 236 0.42 -8.04 -30.02
C MET A 236 -0.56 -7.24 -30.90
N MET A 237 -1.07 -7.84 -31.97
CA MET A 237 -2.09 -7.28 -32.86
C MET A 237 -3.28 -8.23 -32.97
N PRO A 238 -4.52 -7.72 -33.04
CA PRO A 238 -5.70 -8.54 -33.31
C PRO A 238 -5.50 -9.41 -34.56
N GLY A 239 -5.61 -10.74 -34.41
CA GLY A 239 -5.43 -11.71 -35.48
C GLY A 239 -4.04 -12.34 -35.58
N MET A 240 -3.05 -11.92 -34.78
CA MET A 240 -1.82 -12.68 -34.60
C MET A 240 -2.05 -13.89 -33.68
N PRO A 241 -1.42 -15.04 -33.96
CA PRO A 241 -1.52 -16.21 -33.10
C PRO A 241 -0.89 -15.91 -31.74
N ALA A 242 -1.49 -16.49 -30.69
CA ALA A 242 -0.89 -16.44 -29.37
C ALA A 242 0.45 -17.16 -29.37
N THR A 243 1.43 -16.63 -28.64
CA THR A 243 2.75 -17.27 -28.51
C THR A 243 2.94 -17.78 -27.09
N PRO A 244 3.46 -19.00 -26.90
CA PRO A 244 3.74 -19.51 -25.56
C PRO A 244 4.94 -18.77 -24.99
N ARG A 245 4.78 -18.17 -23.81
CA ARG A 245 5.88 -17.63 -23.01
C ARG A 245 6.02 -18.45 -21.74
N LYS A 246 7.25 -18.91 -21.48
CA LYS A 246 7.61 -19.51 -20.18
C LYS A 246 7.78 -18.40 -19.16
N MET A 247 7.16 -18.58 -18.00
CA MET A 247 7.22 -17.65 -16.88
C MET A 247 7.54 -18.40 -15.60
N SER A 248 8.32 -17.77 -14.72
CA SER A 248 8.48 -18.22 -13.34
C SER A 248 7.17 -18.00 -12.56
N PRO A 249 6.83 -18.85 -11.56
CA PRO A 249 5.72 -18.65 -10.64
C PRO A 249 5.66 -17.27 -9.97
N TYR A 250 6.79 -16.56 -9.89
CA TYR A 250 6.90 -15.22 -9.27
C TYR A 250 6.72 -14.07 -10.27
N ASP A 251 6.86 -14.32 -11.58
CA ASP A 251 6.80 -13.28 -12.62
C ASP A 251 5.53 -12.43 -12.55
N PRO A 252 4.32 -12.99 -12.31
CA PRO A 252 3.11 -12.18 -12.21
C PRO A 252 3.10 -11.16 -11.07
N LEU A 253 3.80 -11.42 -9.96
CA LEU A 253 3.95 -10.45 -8.87
C LEU A 253 4.92 -9.34 -9.28
N LEU A 254 6.06 -9.73 -9.85
CA LEU A 254 7.14 -8.82 -10.23
C LEU A 254 6.74 -7.91 -11.41
N GLU A 255 5.89 -8.40 -12.30
CA GLU A 255 5.37 -7.68 -13.47
C GLU A 255 4.04 -6.96 -13.16
N ALA A 256 3.52 -7.05 -11.93
CA ALA A 256 2.32 -6.34 -11.53
C ALA A 256 2.54 -4.82 -11.58
N GLU A 257 1.56 -4.08 -12.08
CA GLU A 257 1.59 -2.62 -12.21
C GLU A 257 1.94 -1.93 -10.88
N LEU A 258 1.38 -2.41 -9.76
CA LEU A 258 1.67 -1.91 -8.42
C LEU A 258 3.15 -2.02 -8.01
N VAL A 259 3.90 -2.97 -8.58
CA VAL A 259 5.34 -3.15 -8.33
C VAL A 259 6.14 -2.37 -9.36
N THR A 260 5.84 -2.56 -10.65
CA THR A 260 6.62 -1.94 -11.75
C THR A 260 6.44 -0.42 -11.82
N ASP A 261 5.38 0.14 -11.24
CA ASP A 261 5.19 1.59 -11.12
C ASP A 261 6.18 2.25 -10.17
N LEU A 262 6.52 1.58 -9.07
CA LEU A 262 7.37 2.13 -8.02
C LEU A 262 8.82 1.65 -8.10
N PHE A 263 9.06 0.48 -8.68
CA PHE A 263 10.34 -0.21 -8.63
C PHE A 263 10.88 -0.56 -10.03
N ASP A 264 12.21 -0.56 -10.16
CA ASP A 264 12.92 -1.16 -11.30
C ASP A 264 13.30 -2.61 -10.94
N VAL A 265 12.58 -3.59 -11.49
CA VAL A 265 12.80 -5.00 -11.15
C VAL A 265 13.81 -5.64 -12.09
N GLN A 266 14.93 -6.09 -11.54
CA GLN A 266 15.99 -6.78 -12.27
C GLN A 266 16.10 -8.24 -11.80
N LYS A 267 15.73 -9.18 -12.68
CA LYS A 267 15.90 -10.61 -12.42
C LYS A 267 17.38 -10.98 -12.61
N ILE A 268 17.96 -11.68 -11.64
CA ILE A 268 19.38 -12.04 -11.61
C ILE A 268 19.59 -13.54 -11.33
N GLU A 269 20.75 -14.07 -11.69
CA GLU A 269 21.11 -15.49 -11.51
C GLU A 269 22.23 -15.73 -10.49
N LEU A 270 22.80 -14.66 -9.91
CA LEU A 270 23.98 -14.74 -9.03
C LEU A 270 25.15 -15.49 -9.69
N THR A 271 25.39 -15.18 -10.96
CA THR A 271 26.52 -15.68 -11.76
C THR A 271 27.44 -14.52 -12.13
N GLU A 272 28.63 -14.80 -12.67
CA GLU A 272 29.53 -13.75 -13.14
C GLU A 272 28.88 -12.86 -14.22
N ALA A 273 28.05 -13.46 -15.08
CA ALA A 273 27.31 -12.74 -16.12
C ALA A 273 26.04 -12.04 -15.61
N SER A 274 25.53 -12.43 -14.44
CA SER A 274 24.31 -11.89 -13.84
C SER A 274 24.50 -11.68 -12.32
N PRO A 275 25.35 -10.73 -11.92
CA PRO A 275 25.63 -10.43 -10.52
C PRO A 275 24.50 -9.58 -9.89
N ILE A 276 24.58 -9.38 -8.57
CA ILE A 276 23.78 -8.36 -7.89
C ILE A 276 24.25 -6.97 -8.39
N PRO A 277 23.34 -6.11 -8.90
CA PRO A 277 23.69 -4.74 -9.28
C PRO A 277 24.31 -3.97 -8.09
N GLU A 278 25.35 -3.18 -8.34
CA GLU A 278 26.04 -2.43 -7.27
C GLU A 278 25.15 -1.38 -6.61
N ASP A 279 24.14 -0.91 -7.34
CA ASP A 279 23.14 0.06 -6.89
C ASP A 279 21.76 -0.58 -6.60
N ALA A 280 21.73 -1.87 -6.28
CA ALA A 280 20.50 -2.54 -5.85
C ALA A 280 20.07 -2.10 -4.45
N ASP A 281 18.87 -1.55 -4.32
CA ASP A 281 18.29 -1.12 -3.04
C ASP A 281 17.75 -2.29 -2.20
N LEU A 282 17.23 -3.33 -2.87
CA LEU A 282 16.73 -4.54 -2.23
C LEU A 282 17.06 -5.80 -3.04
N LEU A 283 17.63 -6.80 -2.36
CA LEU A 283 17.81 -8.15 -2.86
C LEU A 283 16.68 -9.07 -2.38
N ILE A 284 15.97 -9.71 -3.31
CA ILE A 284 14.97 -10.74 -3.00
C ILE A 284 15.55 -12.11 -3.36
N VAL A 285 15.71 -12.97 -2.36
CA VAL A 285 16.17 -14.35 -2.51
C VAL A 285 14.95 -15.28 -2.41
N ALA A 286 14.42 -15.66 -3.56
CA ALA A 286 13.18 -16.43 -3.67
C ALA A 286 13.43 -17.92 -3.96
N GLN A 287 12.89 -18.78 -3.10
CA GLN A 287 13.01 -20.24 -3.20
C GLN A 287 14.46 -20.68 -3.47
N PRO A 288 15.42 -20.28 -2.61
CA PRO A 288 16.78 -20.78 -2.73
C PRO A 288 16.77 -22.31 -2.61
N ASP A 289 17.52 -22.98 -3.47
CA ASP A 289 17.68 -24.43 -3.45
C ASP A 289 19.10 -24.77 -3.93
N ALA A 290 19.85 -25.47 -3.07
CA ALA A 290 21.25 -25.81 -3.27
C ALA A 290 22.15 -24.61 -3.63
N LEU A 291 22.04 -23.49 -2.90
CA LEU A 291 22.96 -22.36 -3.05
C LEU A 291 24.41 -22.82 -2.89
N ASN A 292 25.25 -22.48 -3.87
CA ASN A 292 26.68 -22.77 -3.79
C ASN A 292 27.42 -21.72 -2.94
N GLU A 293 28.65 -22.04 -2.51
CA GLU A 293 29.46 -21.16 -1.65
C GLU A 293 29.68 -19.76 -2.27
N ARG A 294 29.79 -19.66 -3.60
CA ARG A 294 29.95 -18.37 -4.27
C ARG A 294 28.67 -17.54 -4.21
N GLN A 295 27.51 -18.12 -4.52
CA GLN A 295 26.23 -17.43 -4.39
C GLN A 295 25.97 -16.99 -2.94
N LEU A 296 26.29 -17.85 -1.97
CA LEU A 296 26.16 -17.52 -0.55
C LEU A 296 27.05 -16.34 -0.16
N TYR A 297 28.28 -16.30 -0.67
CA TYR A 297 29.21 -15.17 -0.49
C TYR A 297 28.69 -13.87 -1.11
N GLU A 298 28.11 -13.91 -2.32
CA GLU A 298 27.54 -12.74 -2.99
C GLU A 298 26.36 -12.14 -2.18
N ILE A 299 25.54 -12.99 -1.58
CA ILE A 299 24.45 -12.57 -0.69
C ILE A 299 25.02 -12.00 0.63
N ASP A 300 25.97 -12.69 1.25
CA ASP A 300 26.60 -12.28 2.51
C ASP A 300 27.31 -10.92 2.37
N ARG A 301 28.07 -10.71 1.28
CA ARG A 301 28.77 -9.43 1.05
C ARG A 301 27.81 -8.27 0.88
N TYR A 302 26.69 -8.49 0.19
CA TYR A 302 25.69 -7.45 -0.07
C TYR A 302 25.05 -6.99 1.25
N ILE A 303 24.62 -7.95 2.08
CA ILE A 303 24.00 -7.66 3.38
C ILE A 303 25.01 -7.05 4.36
N ALA A 304 26.22 -7.58 4.45
CA ALA A 304 27.27 -7.07 5.34
C ALA A 304 27.69 -5.62 4.99
N GLN A 305 27.53 -5.21 3.73
CA GLN A 305 27.76 -3.84 3.26
C GLN A 305 26.57 -2.89 3.51
N GLY A 306 25.50 -3.36 4.18
CA GLY A 306 24.32 -2.59 4.52
C GLY A 306 23.16 -2.70 3.52
N GLY A 307 23.25 -3.62 2.55
CA GLY A 307 22.14 -3.90 1.63
C GLY A 307 20.91 -4.43 2.37
N SER A 308 19.72 -4.12 1.86
CA SER A 308 18.46 -4.67 2.40
C SER A 308 18.10 -5.95 1.66
N ALA A 309 17.70 -7.01 2.37
CA ALA A 309 17.38 -8.29 1.74
C ALA A 309 16.06 -8.89 2.24
N MET A 310 15.37 -9.61 1.36
CA MET A 310 14.18 -10.41 1.69
C MET A 310 14.41 -11.86 1.29
N PHE A 311 14.33 -12.77 2.25
CA PHE A 311 14.38 -14.21 2.03
C PHE A 311 12.97 -14.78 2.03
N LEU A 312 12.54 -15.30 0.89
CA LEU A 312 11.34 -16.12 0.76
C LEU A 312 11.81 -17.58 0.73
N THR A 313 11.95 -18.18 1.92
CA THR A 313 12.67 -19.45 2.08
C THR A 313 11.92 -20.44 2.95
N SER A 314 11.95 -21.70 2.55
CA SER A 314 11.37 -22.84 3.25
C SER A 314 12.10 -24.11 2.82
N ARG A 315 12.05 -25.18 3.64
CA ARG A 315 12.54 -26.51 3.24
C ARG A 315 11.57 -27.26 2.33
N TYR A 316 10.42 -26.65 2.03
CA TYR A 316 9.35 -27.25 1.24
C TYR A 316 8.71 -26.25 0.30
N SER A 317 8.24 -26.74 -0.84
CA SER A 317 7.47 -26.00 -1.82
C SER A 317 6.41 -26.93 -2.41
N GLY A 318 5.15 -26.52 -2.46
CA GLY A 318 4.08 -27.32 -3.01
C GLY A 318 3.45 -26.73 -4.26
N ALA A 319 2.88 -27.60 -5.09
CA ALA A 319 2.02 -27.20 -6.20
C ALA A 319 0.57 -27.62 -5.93
N ILE A 320 -0.35 -26.70 -6.21
CA ILE A 320 -1.79 -26.97 -6.11
C ILE A 320 -2.29 -27.29 -7.52
N GLU A 321 -2.35 -28.58 -7.85
CA GLU A 321 -2.86 -29.07 -9.13
C GLU A 321 -4.25 -29.72 -8.96
N ALA A 322 -4.96 -29.91 -10.06
CA ALA A 322 -6.33 -30.43 -10.02
C ALA A 322 -6.40 -31.88 -9.49
N GLU A 323 -5.42 -32.71 -9.86
CA GLU A 323 -5.43 -34.16 -9.59
C GLU A 323 -4.42 -34.59 -8.52
N ALA A 324 -3.32 -33.83 -8.36
CA ALA A 324 -2.25 -34.11 -7.41
C ALA A 324 -1.90 -32.87 -6.59
N LEU A 325 -1.26 -33.09 -5.45
CA LEU A 325 -0.70 -32.02 -4.62
C LEU A 325 0.74 -32.41 -4.29
N PRO A 326 1.68 -32.28 -5.26
CA PRO A 326 3.07 -32.61 -5.03
C PRO A 326 3.71 -31.61 -4.07
N VAL A 327 4.62 -32.12 -3.24
CA VAL A 327 5.44 -31.31 -2.33
C VAL A 327 6.90 -31.64 -2.60
N ALA A 328 7.67 -30.64 -3.00
CA ALA A 328 9.11 -30.74 -3.17
C ALA A 328 9.82 -30.43 -1.84
N GLN A 329 10.84 -31.22 -1.52
CA GLN A 329 11.78 -30.90 -0.46
C GLN A 329 12.94 -30.08 -1.05
N LEU A 330 13.30 -28.99 -0.38
CA LEU A 330 14.32 -28.03 -0.79
C LEU A 330 15.50 -28.09 0.18
N SER A 331 16.69 -27.71 -0.32
CA SER A 331 17.89 -27.52 0.48
C SER A 331 18.40 -26.09 0.33
N PRO A 332 17.81 -25.09 1.01
CA PRO A 332 18.08 -23.67 0.77
C PRO A 332 19.53 -23.22 0.76
N GLY A 333 20.42 -23.85 1.54
CA GLY A 333 21.82 -23.45 1.65
C GLY A 333 22.05 -22.14 2.43
N VAL A 334 21.01 -21.57 3.04
CA VAL A 334 21.08 -20.32 3.85
C VAL A 334 21.37 -20.57 5.34
N ASP A 335 21.38 -21.83 5.78
CA ASP A 335 21.51 -22.21 7.20
C ASP A 335 22.76 -21.60 7.86
N ARG A 336 23.90 -21.55 7.15
CA ARG A 336 25.15 -20.98 7.66
C ARG A 336 25.04 -19.47 7.93
N LEU A 337 24.36 -18.73 7.04
CA LEU A 337 24.10 -17.30 7.22
C LEU A 337 23.18 -17.09 8.43
N PHE A 338 22.05 -17.79 8.46
CA PHE A 338 21.03 -17.59 9.49
C PHE A 338 21.55 -17.94 10.88
N GLN A 339 22.32 -19.03 11.00
CA GLN A 339 22.94 -19.41 12.27
C GLN A 339 23.90 -18.34 12.80
N ARG A 340 24.59 -17.62 11.90
CA ARG A 340 25.48 -16.51 12.28
C ARG A 340 24.69 -15.32 12.83
N TRP A 341 23.45 -15.16 12.42
CA TRP A 341 22.51 -14.14 12.90
C TRP A 341 21.66 -14.60 14.09
N GLY A 342 21.87 -15.82 14.59
CA GLY A 342 21.09 -16.39 15.69
C GLY A 342 19.74 -17.00 15.29
N VAL A 343 19.48 -17.18 13.98
CA VAL A 343 18.26 -17.76 13.42
C VAL A 343 18.49 -19.19 12.94
N GLN A 344 17.50 -20.07 13.07
CA GLN A 344 17.57 -21.45 12.61
C GLN A 344 16.27 -21.86 11.92
N MET A 345 16.41 -22.55 10.78
CA MET A 345 15.30 -23.19 10.08
C MET A 345 15.10 -24.61 10.60
N GLY A 346 13.91 -24.89 11.12
CA GLY A 346 13.47 -26.21 11.55
C GLY A 346 13.49 -27.23 10.40
N ALA A 347 13.45 -28.50 10.76
CA ALA A 347 13.48 -29.61 9.80
C ALA A 347 12.08 -30.07 9.35
N GLU A 348 11.02 -29.62 10.02
CA GLU A 348 9.65 -30.10 9.80
C GLU A 348 8.83 -29.12 8.96
N LEU A 349 7.90 -29.67 8.18
CA LEU A 349 6.84 -28.92 7.52
C LEU A 349 5.76 -28.59 8.55
N ILE A 350 5.20 -27.39 8.49
CA ILE A 350 4.17 -26.95 9.44
C ILE A 350 2.76 -27.12 8.84
N SER A 351 1.85 -27.61 9.67
CA SER A 351 0.41 -27.61 9.43
C SER A 351 -0.33 -26.91 10.57
N SER A 352 -1.47 -26.27 10.26
CA SER A 352 -2.28 -25.53 11.22
C SER A 352 -3.77 -25.79 11.02
N GLU A 353 -4.53 -25.78 12.10
CA GLU A 353 -6.01 -25.87 12.04
C GLU A 353 -6.59 -24.58 11.43
N GLU A 354 -6.08 -23.42 11.86
CA GLU A 354 -6.34 -22.16 11.18
C GLU A 354 -5.46 -22.04 9.93
N CYS A 355 -6.09 -22.18 8.77
CA CYS A 355 -5.37 -22.34 7.51
C CYS A 355 -5.98 -21.56 6.33
N GLY A 356 -5.15 -21.37 5.31
CA GLY A 356 -5.52 -20.92 3.97
C GLY A 356 -6.52 -21.85 3.30
N THR A 357 -7.15 -21.38 2.24
CA THR A 357 -8.03 -22.21 1.41
C THR A 357 -7.42 -22.46 0.04
N ILE A 358 -7.72 -23.62 -0.52
CA ILE A 358 -7.45 -23.96 -1.92
C ILE A 358 -8.76 -24.26 -2.65
N THR A 359 -8.81 -23.97 -3.94
CA THR A 359 -9.93 -24.38 -4.79
C THR A 359 -9.71 -25.80 -5.32
N ARG A 360 -10.65 -26.71 -5.04
CA ARG A 360 -10.67 -28.08 -5.59
C ARG A 360 -11.91 -28.30 -6.44
N GLU A 361 -11.74 -28.99 -7.57
CA GLU A 361 -12.85 -29.40 -8.40
C GLU A 361 -13.49 -30.69 -7.87
N ARG A 362 -14.79 -30.66 -7.57
CA ARG A 362 -15.55 -31.87 -7.23
C ARG A 362 -16.44 -32.32 -8.39
N PRO A 363 -16.52 -33.62 -8.68
CA PRO A 363 -17.49 -34.15 -9.65
C PRO A 363 -18.92 -33.87 -9.20
N SER A 364 -19.75 -33.37 -10.11
CA SER A 364 -21.19 -33.14 -9.94
C SER A 364 -21.93 -33.59 -11.21
N PRO A 365 -23.23 -33.94 -11.14
CA PRO A 365 -24.04 -34.26 -12.32
C PRO A 365 -24.05 -33.16 -13.41
N LEU A 366 -23.75 -31.91 -13.04
CA LEU A 366 -23.67 -30.75 -13.95
C LEU A 366 -22.24 -30.41 -14.40
N GLY A 367 -21.26 -31.28 -14.15
CA GLY A 367 -19.84 -31.06 -14.47
C GLY A 367 -18.96 -30.96 -13.22
N ARG A 368 -17.78 -30.36 -13.35
CA ARG A 368 -16.90 -30.11 -12.20
C ARG A 368 -17.27 -28.78 -11.56
N ILE A 369 -17.52 -28.78 -10.25
CA ILE A 369 -17.81 -27.56 -9.49
C ILE A 369 -16.57 -27.20 -8.66
N PRO A 370 -16.03 -25.98 -8.78
CA PRO A 370 -14.98 -25.51 -7.89
C PRO A 370 -15.52 -25.32 -6.47
N MET A 371 -14.85 -25.91 -5.49
CA MET A 371 -15.15 -25.79 -4.08
C MET A 371 -13.91 -25.35 -3.32
N ARG A 372 -14.03 -24.27 -2.53
CA ARG A 372 -12.97 -23.84 -1.62
C ARG A 372 -12.97 -24.69 -0.37
N VAL A 373 -11.82 -25.24 -0.02
CA VAL A 373 -11.62 -26.06 1.18
C VAL A 373 -10.41 -25.55 1.95
N GLY A 374 -10.48 -25.58 3.29
CA GLY A 374 -9.34 -25.29 4.15
C GLY A 374 -8.20 -26.28 3.89
N PHE A 375 -6.98 -25.80 3.91
CA PHE A 375 -5.79 -26.58 3.57
C PHE A 375 -4.70 -26.37 4.63
N PRO A 376 -4.58 -27.28 5.62
CA PRO A 376 -3.73 -27.12 6.82
C PRO A 376 -2.27 -26.78 6.56
N LEU A 377 -1.72 -27.18 5.41
CA LEU A 377 -0.36 -26.85 4.96
C LEU A 377 -0.15 -25.38 4.57
N LEU A 378 -1.18 -24.55 4.71
CA LEU A 378 -1.13 -23.10 4.54
C LEU A 378 -1.41 -22.43 5.89
N PRO A 379 -0.50 -22.53 6.89
CA PRO A 379 -0.68 -21.84 8.16
C PRO A 379 -0.88 -20.33 7.98
N VAL A 380 -1.60 -19.77 8.93
CA VAL A 380 -2.05 -18.39 8.90
C VAL A 380 -1.57 -17.66 10.14
N ALA A 381 -1.13 -16.42 9.94
CA ALA A 381 -1.03 -15.43 11.00
C ALA A 381 -2.25 -14.50 10.91
N GLY A 382 -3.05 -14.43 11.97
CA GLY A 382 -4.19 -13.51 12.07
C GLY A 382 -3.79 -12.19 12.72
N VAL A 383 -4.78 -11.33 13.01
CA VAL A 383 -4.55 -10.00 13.60
C VAL A 383 -3.81 -10.06 14.94
N GLN A 384 -4.01 -11.13 15.73
CA GLN A 384 -3.38 -11.28 17.05
C GLN A 384 -1.95 -11.84 16.94
N GLU A 385 -1.65 -12.58 15.88
CA GLU A 385 -0.37 -13.23 15.64
C GLU A 385 0.58 -12.40 14.75
N ILE A 386 0.09 -11.28 14.21
CA ILE A 386 0.86 -10.32 13.43
C ILE A 386 1.30 -9.16 14.32
N ASP A 387 2.55 -8.71 14.17
CA ASP A 387 3.01 -7.49 14.83
C ASP A 387 2.33 -6.27 14.21
N SER A 388 1.37 -5.69 14.93
CA SER A 388 0.63 -4.50 14.48
C SER A 388 1.42 -3.19 14.59
N ASN A 389 2.63 -3.21 15.17
CA ASN A 389 3.47 -2.01 15.29
C ASN A 389 4.50 -1.89 14.17
N SER A 390 4.86 -2.99 13.52
CA SER A 390 5.84 -2.99 12.44
C SER A 390 5.24 -2.45 11.15
N PRO A 391 5.91 -1.51 10.45
CA PRO A 391 5.51 -1.05 9.12
C PRO A 391 5.36 -2.21 8.13
N LEU A 392 6.20 -3.24 8.23
CA LEU A 392 6.20 -4.40 7.33
C LEU A 392 4.88 -5.18 7.35
N THR A 393 4.16 -5.13 8.47
CA THR A 393 2.91 -5.87 8.70
C THR A 393 1.71 -4.96 8.92
N LEU A 394 1.89 -3.66 8.75
CA LEU A 394 0.89 -2.67 9.08
C LEU A 394 -0.33 -2.75 8.17
N GLY A 395 -1.52 -2.71 8.78
CA GLY A 395 -2.81 -2.80 8.08
C GLY A 395 -3.20 -4.22 7.65
N LEU A 396 -2.34 -5.22 7.86
CA LEU A 396 -2.65 -6.60 7.46
C LEU A 396 -3.57 -7.26 8.49
N GLN A 397 -4.67 -7.83 8.00
CA GLN A 397 -5.59 -8.61 8.84
C GLN A 397 -5.18 -10.07 8.96
N ARG A 398 -4.46 -10.57 7.95
CA ARG A 398 -4.13 -11.99 7.80
C ARG A 398 -2.99 -12.18 6.83
N ILE A 399 -2.04 -13.07 7.13
CA ILE A 399 -0.98 -13.49 6.21
C ILE A 399 -1.00 -15.01 6.09
N VAL A 400 -0.93 -15.53 4.87
CA VAL A 400 -0.88 -16.98 4.60
C VAL A 400 0.52 -17.38 4.19
N PHE A 401 1.10 -18.35 4.89
CA PHE A 401 2.44 -18.89 4.66
C PHE A 401 2.33 -20.31 4.11
N GLY A 402 2.35 -20.47 2.79
CA GLY A 402 2.18 -21.77 2.16
C GLY A 402 3.39 -22.69 2.33
N PHE A 403 3.16 -23.95 2.70
CA PHE A 403 4.20 -24.98 2.87
C PHE A 403 5.35 -24.52 3.77
N ALA A 404 5.00 -23.85 4.87
CA ALA A 404 5.94 -23.16 5.73
C ALA A 404 6.86 -24.10 6.52
N THR A 405 8.06 -23.62 6.82
CA THR A 405 9.01 -24.27 7.74
C THR A 405 9.06 -23.51 9.05
N GLU A 406 9.36 -24.17 10.17
CA GLU A 406 9.56 -23.48 11.45
C GLU A 406 10.79 -22.58 11.41
N LEU A 407 10.66 -21.35 11.91
CA LEU A 407 11.79 -20.52 12.28
C LEU A 407 11.93 -20.51 13.80
N THR A 408 13.17 -20.56 14.26
CA THR A 408 13.52 -20.37 15.67
C THR A 408 14.68 -19.39 15.77
N HIS A 409 14.80 -18.72 16.91
CA HIS A 409 15.89 -17.80 17.17
C HIS A 409 16.41 -17.94 18.60
N ASP A 410 17.65 -17.52 18.78
CA ASP A 410 18.34 -17.44 20.08
C ASP A 410 18.67 -15.96 20.34
N GLU A 411 17.90 -15.32 21.23
CA GLU A 411 18.02 -13.89 21.54
C GLU A 411 19.45 -13.47 21.94
N ALA A 412 20.18 -14.34 22.65
CA ALA A 412 21.55 -14.05 23.06
C ALA A 412 22.48 -13.98 21.84
N LYS A 413 22.36 -14.93 20.90
CA LYS A 413 23.17 -14.94 19.67
C LYS A 413 22.81 -13.80 18.73
N VAL A 414 21.53 -13.45 18.63
CA VAL A 414 21.07 -12.28 17.85
C VAL A 414 21.74 -11.01 18.39
N SER A 415 21.73 -10.82 19.70
CA SER A 415 22.36 -9.65 20.34
C SER A 415 23.89 -9.66 20.23
N GLU A 416 24.53 -10.83 20.39
CA GLU A 416 25.98 -11.00 20.17
C GLU A 416 26.40 -10.70 18.72
N ALA A 417 25.52 -10.98 17.75
CA ALA A 417 25.71 -10.63 16.35
C ALA A 417 25.54 -9.12 16.08
N GLY A 418 25.13 -8.31 17.06
CA GLY A 418 24.88 -6.88 16.89
C GLY A 418 23.60 -6.58 16.12
N LEU A 419 22.61 -7.50 16.19
CA LEU A 419 21.34 -7.41 15.51
C LEU A 419 20.19 -7.25 16.52
N THR A 420 19.10 -6.64 16.05
CA THR A 420 17.80 -6.66 16.69
C THR A 420 16.89 -7.53 15.84
N LEU A 421 16.13 -8.45 16.46
CA LEU A 421 15.15 -9.30 15.77
C LEU A 421 13.76 -8.99 16.30
N THR A 422 12.84 -8.71 15.38
CA THR A 422 11.41 -8.56 15.63
C THR A 422 10.66 -9.71 14.96
N VAL A 423 9.78 -10.37 15.71
CA VAL A 423 8.90 -11.39 15.13
C VAL A 423 7.70 -10.71 14.49
N LEU A 424 7.62 -10.78 13.15
CA LEU A 424 6.57 -10.10 12.38
C LEU A 424 5.26 -10.88 12.38
N ALA A 425 5.34 -12.22 12.32
CA ALA A 425 4.17 -13.07 12.21
C ALA A 425 4.42 -14.42 12.88
N LYS A 426 3.41 -14.91 13.57
CA LYS A 426 3.36 -16.26 14.15
C LYS A 426 2.14 -17.03 13.62
N SER A 427 2.20 -18.35 13.71
CA SER A 427 1.02 -19.20 13.55
C SER A 427 0.18 -19.20 14.83
N THR A 428 -1.05 -19.66 14.74
CA THR A 428 -1.91 -19.86 15.91
C THR A 428 -1.43 -21.02 16.79
N GLU A 429 -1.95 -21.12 18.02
CA GLU A 429 -1.57 -22.18 18.96
C GLU A 429 -1.86 -23.59 18.45
N ASP A 430 -2.87 -23.75 17.58
CA ASP A 430 -3.27 -25.04 17.00
C ASP A 430 -2.45 -25.42 15.75
N THR A 431 -1.13 -25.26 15.87
CA THR A 431 -0.15 -25.55 14.83
C THR A 431 0.74 -26.73 15.23
N TRP A 432 1.00 -27.65 14.30
CA TRP A 432 1.82 -28.84 14.49
C TRP A 432 2.85 -29.05 13.37
N GLY A 433 3.92 -29.78 13.69
CA GLY A 433 4.86 -30.29 12.71
C GLY A 433 4.34 -31.57 12.06
N THR A 434 4.58 -31.73 10.76
CA THR A 434 4.25 -32.95 10.02
C THR A 434 5.49 -33.53 9.33
N PRO A 435 5.61 -34.87 9.26
CA PRO A 435 6.63 -35.51 8.42
C PRO A 435 6.42 -35.14 6.94
N PHE A 436 7.53 -35.07 6.22
CA PHE A 436 7.55 -34.82 4.80
C PHE A 436 7.05 -36.03 4.00
N SER A 437 6.26 -35.77 2.97
CA SER A 437 5.93 -36.72 1.91
C SER A 437 5.92 -35.97 0.56
N PRO A 438 6.37 -36.61 -0.54
CA PRO A 438 6.40 -35.98 -1.87
C PRO A 438 5.01 -35.71 -2.46
N GLN A 439 3.97 -36.22 -1.83
CA GLN A 439 2.57 -35.96 -2.11
C GLN A 439 1.85 -35.68 -0.80
N VAL A 440 0.86 -34.79 -0.81
CA VAL A 440 0.05 -34.51 0.37
C VAL A 440 -0.68 -35.78 0.82
N THR A 441 -0.40 -36.22 2.04
CA THR A 441 -1.07 -37.36 2.67
C THR A 441 -2.06 -36.90 3.73
N ARG A 442 -2.90 -37.82 4.17
CA ARG A 442 -3.85 -37.58 5.26
C ARG A 442 -3.15 -37.18 6.57
N GLU A 443 -2.04 -37.82 6.89
CA GLU A 443 -1.25 -37.55 8.11
C GLU A 443 -0.70 -36.11 8.14
N MET A 444 -0.48 -35.51 6.96
CA MET A 444 0.00 -34.13 6.88
C MET A 444 -1.07 -33.10 7.21
N VAL A 445 -2.34 -33.43 6.99
CA VAL A 445 -3.45 -32.47 7.11
C VAL A 445 -4.42 -32.80 8.24
N GLU A 446 -4.36 -34.00 8.80
CA GLU A 446 -5.19 -34.41 9.94
C GLU A 446 -4.30 -34.72 11.15
N PRO A 447 -4.29 -33.86 12.19
CA PRO A 447 -3.53 -34.12 13.39
C PRO A 447 -4.16 -35.27 14.20
N THR A 448 -3.34 -36.01 14.94
CA THR A 448 -3.85 -36.98 15.92
C THR A 448 -4.02 -36.31 17.27
N SER A 449 -4.71 -36.96 18.21
CA SER A 449 -4.87 -36.44 19.58
C SER A 449 -3.56 -36.29 20.34
N GLU A 450 -2.51 -36.99 19.91
CA GLU A 450 -1.18 -36.99 20.55
C GLU A 450 -0.20 -36.00 19.89
N THR A 451 -0.57 -35.37 18.77
CA THR A 451 0.30 -34.43 18.05
C THR A 451 0.51 -33.15 18.88
N PRO A 452 1.77 -32.79 19.22
CA PRO A 452 2.05 -31.56 19.96
C PRO A 452 1.62 -30.31 19.18
N ARG A 453 0.83 -29.46 19.83
CA ARG A 453 0.39 -28.16 19.30
C ARG A 453 1.12 -27.03 20.01
N ARG A 454 1.60 -26.05 19.22
CA ARG A 454 2.06 -24.74 19.72
C ARG A 454 2.14 -23.75 18.57
N SER A 455 2.08 -22.46 18.88
CA SER A 455 2.44 -21.40 17.93
C SER A 455 3.86 -21.58 17.36
N ARG A 456 4.10 -21.10 16.13
CA ARG A 456 5.37 -21.13 15.39
C ARG A 456 5.68 -19.76 14.83
N ASP A 457 6.94 -19.35 14.86
CA ASP A 457 7.34 -18.12 14.18
C ASP A 457 7.40 -18.36 12.67
N LEU A 458 6.80 -17.45 11.90
CA LEU A 458 6.63 -17.57 10.44
C LEU A 458 7.36 -16.47 9.68
N ALA A 459 7.62 -15.32 10.31
CA ALA A 459 8.41 -14.25 9.70
C ALA A 459 9.20 -13.45 10.73
N TYR A 460 10.43 -13.09 10.37
CA TYR A 460 11.33 -12.24 11.15
C TYR A 460 11.74 -11.00 10.37
N TYR A 461 11.95 -9.91 11.11
CA TYR A 461 12.65 -8.72 10.67
C TYR A 461 13.91 -8.56 11.52
N LEU A 462 15.06 -8.45 10.86
CA LEU A 462 16.35 -8.22 11.48
C LEU A 462 16.92 -6.88 11.02
N GLU A 463 17.46 -6.12 11.95
CA GLU A 463 18.13 -4.85 11.67
C GLU A 463 19.40 -4.71 12.50
N GLY A 464 20.41 -4.04 11.93
CA GLY A 464 21.69 -3.84 12.59
C GLY A 464 22.87 -4.09 11.66
N THR A 465 24.06 -4.23 12.22
CA THR A 465 25.28 -4.47 11.43
C THR A 465 25.52 -5.97 11.33
N PHE A 466 25.25 -6.54 10.16
CA PHE A 466 25.34 -7.99 9.97
C PHE A 466 26.80 -8.47 9.98
N PRO A 467 27.15 -9.44 10.83
CA PRO A 467 28.49 -10.01 10.85
C PRO A 467 28.70 -10.87 9.60
N PRO A 468 29.77 -10.64 8.82
CA PRO A 468 30.04 -11.43 7.63
C PRO A 468 30.34 -12.89 8.00
N THR A 469 29.81 -13.79 7.19
CA THR A 469 30.03 -15.24 7.30
C THR A 469 31.38 -15.65 6.74
N PHE A 470 31.86 -14.92 5.73
CA PHE A 470 33.18 -15.11 5.10
C PHE A 470 34.13 -14.03 5.62
N GLN A 471 35.28 -14.44 6.18
CA GLN A 471 36.22 -13.50 6.80
C GLN A 471 37.23 -12.94 5.79
N PRO A 472 37.70 -11.70 5.97
CA PRO A 472 38.76 -11.16 5.15
C PRO A 472 40.01 -12.05 5.19
N GLY A 473 40.53 -12.42 4.02
CA GLY A 473 41.66 -13.36 3.89
C GLY A 473 41.28 -14.82 3.66
N ASP A 474 40.00 -15.20 3.81
CA ASP A 474 39.52 -16.52 3.39
C ASP A 474 39.67 -16.69 1.87
N PRO A 475 39.86 -17.92 1.36
CA PRO A 475 39.82 -18.19 -0.08
C PRO A 475 38.47 -17.74 -0.66
N LEU A 476 38.51 -16.89 -1.68
CA LEU A 476 37.30 -16.43 -2.35
C LEU A 476 36.67 -17.61 -3.10
N PRO A 477 35.40 -17.97 -2.83
CA PRO A 477 34.74 -19.03 -3.57
C PRO A 477 34.71 -18.73 -5.08
N GLU A 478 35.04 -19.70 -5.92
CA GLU A 478 34.96 -19.56 -7.37
C GLU A 478 33.52 -19.79 -7.86
N PHE A 479 33.14 -19.14 -8.96
CA PHE A 479 31.89 -19.49 -9.63
C PHE A 479 31.96 -20.93 -10.14
N PRO A 480 30.87 -21.70 -10.06
CA PRO A 480 30.83 -23.03 -10.65
C PRO A 480 31.19 -22.93 -12.14
N LYS A 481 32.18 -23.71 -12.58
CA LYS A 481 32.48 -23.83 -14.00
C LYS A 481 31.26 -24.44 -14.69
N ALA A 482 30.83 -23.85 -15.80
CA ALA A 482 29.75 -24.42 -16.60
C ALA A 482 30.08 -25.89 -16.88
N PRO A 483 29.12 -26.82 -16.73
CA PRO A 483 29.41 -28.22 -17.02
C PRO A 483 29.88 -28.31 -18.47
N ASP A 484 31.10 -28.83 -18.67
CA ASP A 484 31.61 -29.14 -19.99
C ASP A 484 30.53 -29.91 -20.75
N ALA A 485 30.11 -29.38 -21.90
CA ALA A 485 29.26 -30.12 -22.81
C ALA A 485 29.92 -31.50 -22.99
N LYS A 486 29.19 -32.56 -22.62
CA LYS A 486 29.66 -33.93 -22.82
C LYS A 486 30.18 -34.04 -24.25
N PRO A 487 31.37 -34.60 -24.48
CA PRO A 487 31.74 -35.01 -25.82
C PRO A 487 30.74 -36.09 -26.21
N ASP A 488 29.93 -35.82 -27.24
CA ASP A 488 29.17 -36.86 -27.90
C ASP A 488 30.16 -37.87 -28.47
N ASP A 489 30.20 -39.05 -27.88
CA ASP A 489 30.90 -40.22 -28.39
C ASP A 489 30.15 -40.71 -29.64
N GLU A 490 30.75 -40.52 -30.81
CA GLU A 490 31.08 -41.57 -31.78
C GLU A 490 31.26 -40.97 -33.18
N THR A 491 32.51 -40.74 -33.57
CA THR A 491 33.04 -41.40 -34.78
C THR A 491 34.56 -41.32 -34.78
N THR A 492 35.16 -42.49 -34.54
CA THR A 492 36.51 -42.86 -34.92
C THR A 492 36.85 -42.38 -36.33
N ASN A 493 37.95 -41.64 -36.47
CA ASN A 493 39.03 -42.02 -37.38
C ASN A 493 40.34 -41.38 -36.92
N ALA A 494 41.34 -42.25 -36.77
CA ALA A 494 42.71 -41.92 -36.48
C ALA A 494 43.37 -41.21 -37.67
N GLU A 495 44.24 -40.25 -37.40
CA GLU A 495 45.55 -40.15 -38.05
C GLU A 495 46.50 -39.24 -37.25
N GLU A 496 47.76 -39.69 -37.20
CA GLU A 496 48.88 -39.16 -36.42
C GLU A 496 49.36 -37.78 -36.90
N GLY A 497 49.88 -36.96 -35.98
CA GLY A 497 50.54 -35.70 -36.35
C GLY A 497 51.18 -34.96 -35.18
N LYS A 498 52.39 -35.37 -34.84
CA LYS A 498 53.39 -34.78 -33.93
C LYS A 498 53.48 -33.24 -33.83
N ASN A 499 53.92 -32.82 -32.63
CA ASN A 499 54.68 -31.61 -32.25
C ASN A 499 53.88 -30.40 -31.73
N ASN A 500 53.93 -30.17 -30.42
CA ASN A 500 54.75 -29.09 -29.86
C ASN A 500 54.92 -29.22 -28.34
N GLU A 501 56.18 -29.37 -27.93
CA GLU A 501 56.65 -29.07 -26.58
C GLU A 501 56.71 -27.54 -26.39
N GLY A 502 56.48 -27.09 -25.16
CA GLY A 502 57.02 -25.83 -24.66
C GLY A 502 56.01 -24.74 -24.33
N ALA A 503 55.49 -24.76 -23.10
CA ALA A 503 55.40 -23.58 -22.24
C ALA A 503 55.00 -24.02 -20.82
N GLU A 504 55.98 -24.49 -20.03
CA GLU A 504 55.89 -24.42 -18.58
C GLU A 504 55.96 -22.94 -18.18
N GLY A 505 54.82 -22.26 -18.25
CA GLY A 505 54.57 -21.03 -17.53
C GLY A 505 54.03 -21.41 -16.16
N SER A 506 54.89 -21.39 -15.15
CA SER A 506 54.47 -21.37 -13.75
C SER A 506 53.71 -20.06 -13.51
N GLU A 507 52.41 -20.07 -13.80
CA GLU A 507 51.50 -19.05 -13.29
C GLU A 507 51.24 -19.42 -11.84
N THR A 508 51.94 -18.74 -10.93
CA THR A 508 51.53 -18.60 -9.55
C THR A 508 50.10 -18.03 -9.56
N SER A 509 49.11 -18.93 -9.51
CA SER A 509 47.72 -18.56 -9.24
C SER A 509 47.70 -17.92 -7.86
N THR A 510 47.71 -16.59 -7.83
CA THR A 510 47.39 -15.84 -6.62
C THR A 510 45.94 -16.19 -6.29
N VAL A 511 45.75 -17.05 -5.28
CA VAL A 511 44.42 -17.41 -4.78
C VAL A 511 43.74 -16.10 -4.40
N ALA A 512 42.64 -15.78 -5.10
CA ALA A 512 41.84 -14.61 -4.77
C ALA A 512 41.32 -14.78 -3.34
N VAL A 513 41.42 -13.74 -2.52
CA VAL A 513 40.99 -13.75 -1.12
C VAL A 513 39.84 -12.78 -0.91
N VAL A 514 39.00 -13.07 0.07
CA VAL A 514 37.90 -12.20 0.48
C VAL A 514 38.46 -10.84 0.93
N PRO A 515 38.01 -9.72 0.34
CA PRO A 515 38.46 -8.39 0.72
C PRO A 515 37.89 -7.96 2.07
N PRO A 516 38.50 -6.99 2.77
CA PRO A 516 37.91 -6.41 3.97
C PRO A 516 36.59 -5.71 3.65
N LEU A 517 35.52 -6.10 4.34
CA LEU A 517 34.20 -5.49 4.23
C LEU A 517 34.02 -4.41 5.31
N THR A 518 33.45 -3.27 4.94
CA THR A 518 33.05 -2.25 5.91
C THR A 518 31.61 -2.53 6.34
N GLY A 519 31.44 -2.95 7.59
CA GLY A 519 30.12 -3.22 8.16
C GLY A 519 29.27 -1.95 8.20
N LYS A 520 28.09 -2.00 7.58
CA LYS A 520 27.07 -0.95 7.69
C LYS A 520 25.76 -1.57 8.20
N PRO A 521 24.88 -0.76 8.82
CA PRO A 521 23.55 -1.22 9.18
C PRO A 521 22.77 -1.65 7.93
N GLY A 522 22.25 -2.87 7.94
CA GLY A 522 21.36 -3.42 6.92
C GLY A 522 20.01 -3.80 7.54
N ARG A 523 19.11 -4.28 6.68
CA ARG A 523 17.76 -4.73 7.06
C ARG A 523 17.42 -6.02 6.33
N VAL A 524 16.98 -7.05 7.06
CA VAL A 524 16.67 -8.36 6.48
C VAL A 524 15.30 -8.83 6.93
N VAL A 525 14.45 -9.21 5.98
CA VAL A 525 13.20 -9.94 6.25
C VAL A 525 13.38 -11.40 5.90
N ILE A 526 13.01 -12.30 6.80
CA ILE A 526 12.98 -13.74 6.56
C ILE A 526 11.54 -14.20 6.67
N ALA A 527 10.95 -14.65 5.57
CA ALA A 527 9.63 -15.27 5.56
C ALA A 527 9.77 -16.77 5.35
N ALA A 528 9.11 -17.55 6.20
CA ALA A 528 9.25 -19.00 6.27
C ALA A 528 8.51 -19.79 5.17
N SER A 529 8.14 -19.11 4.07
CA SER A 529 7.41 -19.66 2.94
C SER A 529 7.92 -19.03 1.65
N CYS A 530 8.50 -19.84 0.76
CA CYS A 530 8.78 -19.38 -0.60
C CYS A 530 7.49 -19.24 -1.43
N ASP A 531 6.49 -20.08 -1.16
CA ASP A 531 5.29 -20.19 -1.98
C ASP A 531 4.35 -18.99 -1.85
N MET A 532 4.45 -18.20 -0.77
CA MET A 532 3.56 -17.06 -0.52
C MET A 532 3.57 -16.01 -1.63
N ALA A 533 4.66 -15.91 -2.39
CA ALA A 533 4.82 -14.98 -3.52
C ALA A 533 4.54 -15.62 -4.89
N LYS A 534 4.22 -16.91 -4.94
CA LYS A 534 3.85 -17.58 -6.18
C LYS A 534 2.44 -17.20 -6.59
N ILE A 535 2.21 -17.09 -7.89
CA ILE A 535 0.90 -16.76 -8.46
C ILE A 535 -0.23 -17.71 -8.00
N SER A 536 0.08 -18.99 -7.78
CA SER A 536 -0.89 -19.99 -7.28
C SER A 536 -1.44 -19.61 -5.90
N GLN A 537 -0.61 -19.07 -5.00
CA GLN A 537 -1.02 -18.61 -3.68
C GLN A 537 -1.65 -17.22 -3.73
N LEU A 538 -1.06 -16.29 -4.49
CA LEU A 538 -1.56 -14.91 -4.59
C LEU A 538 -2.97 -14.81 -5.18
N ARG A 539 -3.35 -15.72 -6.09
CA ARG A 539 -4.71 -15.79 -6.64
C ARG A 539 -5.75 -16.15 -5.59
N GLU A 540 -5.42 -17.02 -4.65
CA GLU A 540 -6.33 -17.45 -3.59
C GLU A 540 -6.28 -16.51 -2.37
N ASN A 541 -5.12 -15.90 -2.11
CA ASN A 541 -4.82 -15.14 -0.89
C ASN A 541 -4.19 -13.77 -1.23
N GLN A 542 -5.01 -12.84 -1.73
CA GLN A 542 -4.55 -11.51 -2.15
C GLN A 542 -3.85 -10.71 -1.03
N VAL A 543 -4.18 -10.97 0.25
CA VAL A 543 -3.59 -10.27 1.41
C VAL A 543 -2.10 -10.58 1.58
N SER A 544 -1.64 -11.78 1.21
CA SER A 544 -0.20 -12.10 1.24
C SER A 544 0.60 -11.22 0.25
N GLY A 545 -0.01 -10.80 -0.86
CA GLY A 545 0.61 -9.85 -1.79
C GLY A 545 0.83 -8.46 -1.17
N GLN A 546 -0.05 -8.03 -0.26
CA GLN A 546 0.11 -6.76 0.45
C GLN A 546 1.29 -6.79 1.44
N PHE A 547 1.50 -7.92 2.13
CA PHE A 547 2.69 -8.10 2.96
C PHE A 547 3.99 -7.96 2.16
N LEU A 548 4.06 -8.60 0.99
CA LEU A 548 5.23 -8.51 0.11
C LEU A 548 5.46 -7.07 -0.36
N LEU A 549 4.39 -6.37 -0.73
CA LEU A 549 4.48 -4.97 -1.13
C LEU A 549 4.93 -4.04 0.02
N ASN A 550 4.40 -4.23 1.23
CA ASN A 550 4.87 -3.52 2.43
C ASN A 550 6.37 -3.75 2.67
N CYS A 551 6.85 -4.98 2.45
CA CYS A 551 8.28 -5.31 2.56
C CYS A 551 9.11 -4.60 1.49
N PHE A 552 8.68 -4.60 0.22
CA PHE A 552 9.40 -3.94 -0.87
C PHE A 552 9.49 -2.43 -0.63
N GLU A 553 8.40 -1.80 -0.21
CA GLU A 553 8.36 -0.37 0.09
C GLU A 553 9.22 -0.01 1.31
N THR A 554 9.05 -0.73 2.43
CA THR A 554 9.79 -0.41 3.66
C THR A 554 11.30 -0.59 3.48
N LEU A 555 11.72 -1.66 2.80
CA LEU A 555 13.13 -2.00 2.62
C LEU A 555 13.82 -1.13 1.55
N SER A 556 13.09 -0.62 0.56
CA SER A 556 13.69 0.17 -0.54
C SER A 556 13.41 1.68 -0.46
N LEU A 557 12.21 2.09 -0.02
CA LEU A 557 11.73 3.49 0.00
C LEU A 557 11.59 4.06 1.41
N GLY A 558 11.55 3.21 2.45
CA GLY A 558 11.31 3.61 3.84
C GLY A 558 9.84 3.44 4.27
N GLU A 559 9.55 3.81 5.53
CA GLU A 559 8.29 3.45 6.21
C GLU A 559 7.11 4.37 5.87
N ASP A 560 7.37 5.55 5.30
CA ASP A 560 6.38 6.62 5.11
C ASP A 560 5.15 6.15 4.31
N LEU A 561 5.36 5.50 3.16
CA LEU A 561 4.25 5.06 2.30
C LEU A 561 3.39 3.97 2.96
N VAL A 562 4.01 3.08 3.74
CA VAL A 562 3.31 1.95 4.36
C VAL A 562 2.45 2.42 5.53
N ASN A 563 2.95 3.37 6.32
CA ASN A 563 2.20 4.03 7.39
C ASN A 563 0.96 4.76 6.85
N ILE A 564 1.09 5.42 5.69
CA ILE A 564 -0.05 6.09 5.01
C ILE A 564 -1.11 5.07 4.58
N ARG A 565 -0.70 3.93 3.99
CA ARG A 565 -1.63 2.85 3.57
C ARG A 565 -2.44 2.30 4.73
N ALA A 566 -1.78 1.98 5.84
CA ALA A 566 -2.43 1.31 6.95
C ALA A 566 -3.45 2.18 7.68
N LYS A 567 -3.29 3.50 7.66
CA LYS A 567 -4.25 4.43 8.25
C LYS A 567 -5.66 4.26 7.68
N GLY A 568 -5.78 3.97 6.38
CA GLY A 568 -7.05 3.69 5.71
C GLY A 568 -7.69 2.35 6.09
N GLN A 569 -6.95 1.43 6.72
CA GLN A 569 -7.42 0.09 7.11
C GLN A 569 -7.69 -0.06 8.61
N ARG A 570 -7.36 0.94 9.44
CA ARG A 570 -7.69 0.92 10.87
C ARG A 570 -9.21 1.03 11.06
N GLU A 571 -9.76 0.24 11.98
CA GLU A 571 -11.18 0.31 12.30
C GLU A 571 -11.57 1.73 12.70
N ARG A 572 -12.75 2.16 12.25
CA ARG A 572 -13.31 3.50 12.50
C ARG A 572 -13.84 3.63 13.93
N LEU A 573 -12.97 3.41 14.90
CA LEU A 573 -13.27 3.59 16.31
C LEU A 573 -13.11 5.07 16.67
N LEU A 574 -14.06 5.57 17.45
CA LEU A 574 -13.89 6.85 18.11
C LEU A 574 -12.82 6.69 19.18
N GLU A 575 -11.96 7.68 19.32
CA GLU A 575 -10.95 7.69 20.38
C GLU A 575 -11.65 7.40 21.73
N LYS A 576 -11.14 6.42 22.49
CA LYS A 576 -11.69 6.04 23.80
C LYS A 576 -11.52 7.19 24.79
N SER A 577 -12.46 8.14 24.74
CA SER A 577 -12.46 9.31 25.61
C SER A 577 -12.69 8.91 27.06
N GLU A 578 -11.84 9.42 27.95
CA GLU A 578 -12.03 9.23 29.38
C GLU A 578 -13.39 9.82 29.81
N PRO A 579 -14.06 9.26 30.83
CA PRO A 579 -15.37 9.73 31.26
C PRO A 579 -15.44 11.23 31.54
N TRP A 580 -14.32 11.83 31.99
CA TRP A 580 -14.26 13.26 32.28
C TRP A 580 -14.27 14.12 31.00
N GLN A 581 -13.59 13.72 29.92
CA GLN A 581 -13.61 14.45 28.65
C GLN A 581 -15.02 14.48 28.06
N ARG A 582 -15.72 13.34 28.09
CA ARG A 582 -17.14 13.24 27.70
C ARG A 582 -18.03 14.14 28.53
N ASN A 583 -17.81 14.17 29.85
CA ASN A 583 -18.57 15.02 30.75
C ASN A 583 -18.27 16.51 30.53
N VAL A 584 -17.01 16.89 30.26
CA VAL A 584 -16.64 18.28 29.97
C VAL A 584 -17.31 18.77 28.69
N VAL A 585 -17.30 18.00 27.61
CA VAL A 585 -17.98 18.39 26.36
C VAL A 585 -19.51 18.46 26.57
N LYS A 586 -20.07 17.46 27.27
CA LYS A 586 -21.52 17.39 27.55
C LYS A 586 -22.00 18.55 28.43
N TRP A 587 -21.32 18.81 29.56
CA TRP A 587 -21.68 19.88 30.49
C TRP A 587 -21.23 21.26 30.00
N GLY A 588 -20.15 21.35 29.24
CA GLY A 588 -19.72 22.58 28.56
C GLY A 588 -20.79 23.07 27.58
N ASN A 589 -21.38 22.18 26.79
CA ASN A 589 -22.48 22.54 25.89
C ASN A 589 -23.82 22.71 26.64
N ALA A 590 -24.15 21.82 27.57
CA ALA A 590 -25.45 21.84 28.24
C ALA A 590 -25.58 22.98 29.27
N VAL A 591 -24.48 23.37 29.91
CA VAL A 591 -24.48 24.34 31.03
C VAL A 591 -23.57 25.52 30.75
N GLY A 592 -22.42 25.33 30.09
CA GLY A 592 -21.48 26.41 29.77
C GLY A 592 -22.06 27.47 28.83
N ILE A 593 -22.76 27.07 27.76
CA ILE A 593 -23.41 28.02 26.83
C ILE A 593 -24.52 28.83 27.54
N PRO A 594 -25.46 28.21 28.28
CA PRO A 594 -26.43 28.96 29.09
C PRO A 594 -25.79 29.87 30.15
N LEU A 595 -24.72 29.41 30.82
CA LEU A 595 -24.01 30.22 31.82
C LEU A 595 -23.39 31.47 31.20
N LEU A 596 -22.76 31.38 30.03
CA LEU A 596 -22.21 32.54 29.33
C LEU A 596 -23.29 33.59 29.02
N VAL A 597 -24.47 33.13 28.62
CA VAL A 597 -25.63 34.01 28.38
C VAL A 597 -26.12 34.66 29.68
N ILE A 598 -26.21 33.91 30.77
CA ILE A 598 -26.60 34.43 32.09
C ILE A 598 -25.57 35.43 32.60
N LEU A 599 -24.28 35.10 32.53
CA LEU A 599 -23.18 35.95 32.99
C LEU A 599 -23.16 37.27 32.22
N PHE A 600 -23.37 37.22 30.91
CA PHE A 600 -23.53 38.41 30.07
C PHE A 600 -24.77 39.24 30.48
N GLY A 601 -25.89 38.58 30.77
CA GLY A 601 -27.10 39.22 31.28
C GLY A 601 -26.89 39.93 32.62
N VAL A 602 -26.18 39.28 33.55
CA VAL A 602 -25.82 39.86 34.86
C VAL A 602 -24.85 41.02 34.70
N LEU A 603 -23.81 40.88 33.87
CA LEU A 603 -22.87 41.95 33.57
C LEU A 603 -23.61 43.20 33.04
N ARG A 604 -24.56 42.99 32.12
CA ARG A 604 -25.41 44.05 31.57
C ARG A 604 -26.34 44.66 32.63
N TYR A 605 -26.91 43.87 33.53
CA TYR A 605 -27.75 44.37 34.62
C TYR A 605 -26.94 45.26 35.57
N LEU A 606 -25.72 44.86 35.93
CA LEU A 606 -24.82 45.62 36.78
C LEU A 606 -24.41 46.95 36.12
N VAL A 607 -24.06 46.94 34.82
CA VAL A 607 -23.75 48.16 34.04
C VAL A 607 -24.97 49.07 33.92
N ARG A 608 -26.19 48.53 33.78
CA ARG A 608 -27.41 49.36 33.77
C ARG A 608 -27.72 49.97 35.13
N ARG A 609 -27.45 49.25 36.21
CA ARG A 609 -27.69 49.72 37.57
C ARG A 609 -26.77 50.89 37.94
N THR A 610 -25.50 50.86 37.52
CA THR A 610 -24.59 52.00 37.72
C THR A 610 -25.03 53.24 36.94
N VAL A 611 -25.54 53.06 35.71
CA VAL A 611 -26.12 54.16 34.92
C VAL A 611 -27.40 54.70 35.58
N ALA A 612 -28.27 53.84 36.11
CA ALA A 612 -29.50 54.26 36.80
C ALA A 612 -29.22 55.10 38.06
N TYR A 613 -28.26 54.71 38.90
CA TYR A 613 -27.85 55.50 40.06
C TYR A 613 -27.27 56.87 39.68
N ALA A 614 -26.51 56.95 38.59
CA ALA A 614 -26.00 58.23 38.08
C ALA A 614 -27.10 59.18 37.60
N TYR A 615 -28.25 58.65 37.17
CA TYR A 615 -29.44 59.45 36.85
C TYR A 615 -30.19 59.90 38.11
N GLU A 616 -30.33 59.04 39.12
CA GLU A 616 -30.96 59.40 40.40
C GLU A 616 -30.16 60.47 41.16
N GLU A 617 -28.83 60.38 41.21
CA GLU A 617 -27.98 61.43 41.79
C GLU A 617 -28.14 62.78 41.08
N ARG A 618 -28.24 62.78 39.74
CA ARG A 618 -28.48 64.00 38.95
C ARG A 618 -29.88 64.56 39.19
N PHE A 619 -30.88 63.71 39.37
CA PHE A 619 -32.26 64.09 39.63
C PHE A 619 -32.45 64.66 41.04
N ILE A 620 -31.81 64.06 42.05
CA ILE A 620 -31.80 64.55 43.43
C ILE A 620 -31.07 65.90 43.51
N LYS A 621 -29.89 66.05 42.86
CA LYS A 621 -29.18 67.34 42.78
C LYS A 621 -29.99 68.47 42.13
N GLN A 622 -30.87 68.16 41.18
CA GLN A 622 -31.71 69.17 40.52
C GLN A 622 -32.92 69.60 41.37
N HIS A 623 -33.41 68.73 42.25
CA HIS A 623 -34.56 69.01 43.10
C HIS A 623 -34.20 69.59 44.48
N ASP A 624 -33.00 69.33 45.00
CA ASP A 624 -32.52 69.93 46.26
C ASP A 624 -32.23 71.45 46.11
N THR A 625 -31.89 71.90 44.90
CA THR A 625 -31.71 73.34 44.58
C THR A 625 -33.01 74.15 44.52
N LYS A 626 -34.19 73.55 44.72
CA LYS A 626 -35.50 74.25 44.72
C LYS A 626 -36.14 74.36 46.11
N GLY A 627 -35.46 73.94 47.18
CA GLY A 627 -36.02 73.84 48.53
C GLY A 627 -35.46 74.79 49.60
N VAL A 628 -34.53 75.70 49.27
CA VAL A 628 -34.06 76.74 50.22
C VAL A 628 -34.27 78.12 49.58
N ALA A 629 -35.41 78.71 49.91
CA ALA A 629 -35.67 80.14 49.90
C ALA A 629 -35.97 80.57 51.34
#